data_AF-A0AAW2R4H1-F1
#
_entry.id   AF-A0AAW2R4H1-F1
#
_cell.length_a   1.000
_cell.length_b   1.000
_cell.length_c   1.000
_cell.angle_alpha   90.00
_cell.angle_beta   90.00
_cell.angle_gamma   90.00
#
_symmetry.space_group_name_H-M   'P 1'
#
loop_
_entity.id
_entity.type
_entity.pdbx_description
1 polymer ?
#
loop_
_entity_poly.entity_id
_entity_poly.type
_entity_poly.pdbx_seq_one_letter_code
_entity_poly.pdbx_strand_id
1 'polypeptide(L)'
;MWKPENIPSEEGFSFRQQGRATQEDIDATLGSGNLREAVKLPTGEDLNEWLAVNTVDFFNQVNILYGTLTEFCTSSTCPTMTAGPKYEYRWADGVTITKPIVVSAPQYVE
;
A
#
# COMPACT_ATOMS: atom_id res chain seq x y z
N MET A 1 -5.23 10.35 11.48
CA MET A 1 -5.14 8.92 11.14
C MET A 1 -6.12 8.71 10.01
N TRP A 2 -5.64 8.28 8.83
CA TRP A 2 -6.39 8.32 7.57
C TRP A 2 -7.76 7.66 7.73
N LYS A 3 -8.83 8.42 7.52
CA LYS A 3 -10.21 7.92 7.54
C LYS A 3 -10.68 7.73 6.09
N PRO A 4 -11.45 6.68 5.77
CA PRO A 4 -12.02 6.48 4.42
C PRO A 4 -12.82 7.69 3.91
N GLU A 5 -13.35 8.49 4.84
CA GLU A 5 -14.08 9.74 4.60
C GLU A 5 -13.21 10.88 4.03
N ASN A 6 -11.88 10.77 4.12
CA ASN A 6 -10.92 11.74 3.59
C ASN A 6 -10.41 11.38 2.19
N ILE A 7 -10.95 10.34 1.57
CA ILE A 7 -10.75 10.05 0.15
C ILE A 7 -11.53 11.11 -0.61
N PRO A 8 -10.88 12.03 -1.35
CA PRO A 8 -11.62 13.00 -2.16
C PRO A 8 -12.50 12.22 -3.13
N SER A 9 -13.80 12.51 -3.13
CA SER A 9 -14.71 12.05 -4.18
C SER A 9 -14.09 12.33 -5.54
N GLU A 10 -14.20 11.37 -6.47
CA GLU A 10 -13.48 11.30 -7.75
C GLU A 10 -13.54 12.57 -8.63
N GLU A 11 -14.39 13.55 -8.30
CA GLU A 11 -14.48 14.84 -8.98
C GLU A 11 -13.35 15.85 -8.65
N GLY A 12 -12.43 15.50 -7.73
CA GLY A 12 -11.25 16.32 -7.39
C GLY A 12 -9.96 15.98 -8.14
N PHE A 13 -9.87 14.83 -8.83
CA PHE A 13 -8.64 14.37 -9.50
C PHE A 13 -8.50 14.89 -10.94
N SER A 14 -8.93 16.13 -11.18
CA SER A 14 -8.66 16.87 -12.42
C SER A 14 -7.46 17.81 -12.26
N PHE A 15 -6.32 17.30 -11.81
CA PHE A 15 -5.04 17.99 -12.02
C PHE A 15 -4.41 17.47 -13.32
N ARG A 16 -4.92 18.04 -14.42
CA ARG A 16 -4.31 17.93 -15.75
C ARG A 16 -2.89 18.52 -15.75
N GLN A 17 -1.97 17.73 -16.34
CA GLN A 17 -1.08 18.12 -17.44
C GLN A 17 0.21 18.92 -17.23
N GLN A 18 0.69 19.22 -16.03
CA GLN A 18 2.01 19.88 -15.89
C GLN A 18 3.08 18.94 -15.30
N GLY A 19 3.57 18.01 -16.12
CA GLY A 19 4.67 17.11 -15.77
C GLY A 19 4.82 15.97 -16.77
N ARG A 20 5.19 16.26 -18.02
CA ARG A 20 5.44 15.26 -19.08
C ARG A 20 6.72 14.42 -18.85
N ALA A 21 7.09 14.15 -17.60
CA ALA A 21 8.30 13.42 -17.24
C ALA A 21 8.08 12.32 -16.18
N THR A 22 6.85 11.85 -15.93
CA THR A 22 6.61 10.87 -14.84
C THR A 22 5.96 9.56 -15.25
N GLN A 23 5.43 9.40 -16.47
CA GLN A 23 4.97 8.09 -16.95
C GLN A 23 6.07 7.35 -17.71
N GLU A 24 6.78 8.04 -18.62
CA GLU A 24 7.84 7.42 -19.43
C GLU A 24 9.03 6.95 -18.58
N ASP A 25 9.41 7.69 -17.53
CA ASP A 25 10.56 7.34 -16.68
C ASP A 25 10.25 6.18 -15.71
N ILE A 26 9.02 6.08 -15.23
CA ILE A 26 8.54 4.96 -14.40
C ILE A 26 8.42 3.69 -15.26
N ASP A 27 7.84 3.80 -16.45
CA ASP A 27 7.69 2.66 -17.37
C ASP A 27 9.04 2.20 -17.96
N ALA A 28 9.97 3.13 -18.22
CA ALA A 28 11.31 2.81 -18.72
C ALA A 28 12.20 2.11 -17.67
N THR A 29 11.98 2.33 -16.38
CA THR A 29 12.77 1.69 -15.31
C THR A 29 12.14 0.41 -14.77
N LEU A 30 10.81 0.30 -14.75
CA LEU A 30 10.12 -0.96 -14.48
C LEU A 30 10.27 -1.98 -15.63
N GLY A 31 10.39 -1.51 -16.89
CA GLY A 31 10.64 -2.34 -18.06
C GLY A 31 12.12 -2.70 -18.33
N SER A 32 13.09 -1.98 -17.75
CA SER A 32 14.53 -2.19 -18.00
C SER A 32 15.25 -3.04 -16.95
N GLY A 33 14.56 -3.42 -15.85
CA GLY A 33 15.07 -4.39 -14.87
C GLY A 33 15.98 -3.82 -13.78
N ASN A 34 16.18 -2.50 -13.68
CA ASN A 34 16.95 -1.89 -12.59
C ASN A 34 16.06 -1.06 -11.63
N LEU A 35 15.37 -1.78 -10.74
CA LEU A 35 14.48 -1.21 -9.73
C LEU A 35 15.19 -0.21 -8.79
N ARG A 36 16.51 -0.33 -8.58
CA ARG A 36 17.24 0.56 -7.67
C ARG A 36 17.32 1.99 -8.19
N GLU A 37 17.34 2.16 -9.51
CA GLU A 37 17.29 3.49 -10.12
C GLU A 37 15.86 4.00 -10.18
N ALA A 38 14.89 3.12 -10.42
CA ALA A 38 13.45 3.43 -10.49
C ALA A 38 12.90 4.10 -9.22
N VAL A 39 13.41 3.71 -8.05
CA VAL A 39 12.88 4.19 -6.74
C VAL A 39 13.53 5.49 -6.27
N LYS A 40 14.51 6.03 -7.00
CA LYS A 40 15.16 7.29 -6.62
C LYS A 40 14.21 8.46 -6.83
N LEU A 41 14.25 9.43 -5.92
CA LEU A 41 13.57 10.69 -6.09
C LEU A 41 14.10 11.38 -7.37
N PRO A 42 13.24 11.68 -8.35
CA PRO A 42 13.65 12.39 -9.56
C PRO A 42 14.16 13.80 -9.23
N THR A 43 15.05 14.32 -10.07
CA THR A 43 15.63 15.65 -9.83
C THR A 43 14.58 16.73 -10.04
N GLY A 44 14.30 17.53 -9.00
CA GLY A 44 13.34 18.63 -9.06
C GLY A 44 11.93 18.29 -8.59
N GLU A 45 11.67 17.05 -8.21
CA GLU A 45 10.40 16.62 -7.60
C GLU A 45 10.35 16.83 -6.09
N ASP A 46 9.16 17.03 -5.54
CA ASP A 46 8.94 17.07 -4.10
C ASP A 46 8.99 15.66 -3.49
N LEU A 47 9.66 15.54 -2.34
CA LEU A 47 9.80 14.25 -1.66
C LEU A 47 8.46 13.69 -1.18
N ASN A 48 7.57 14.53 -0.64
CA ASN A 48 6.30 14.04 -0.11
C ASN A 48 5.34 13.64 -1.23
N GLU A 49 5.37 14.37 -2.36
CA GLU A 49 4.61 14.01 -3.55
C GLU A 49 5.09 12.67 -4.13
N TRP A 50 6.41 12.49 -4.27
CA TRP A 50 7.00 11.22 -4.70
C TRP A 50 6.60 10.05 -3.79
N LEU A 51 6.70 10.25 -2.47
CA LEU A 51 6.29 9.23 -1.49
C LEU A 51 4.79 8.95 -1.55
N ALA A 52 3.95 9.97 -1.71
CA ALA A 52 2.50 9.82 -1.77
C ALA A 52 2.08 8.99 -2.99
N VAL A 53 2.58 9.34 -4.18
CA VAL A 53 2.30 8.62 -5.43
C VAL A 53 2.71 7.15 -5.31
N ASN A 54 3.96 6.90 -4.93
CA ASN A 54 4.46 5.52 -4.78
C ASN A 54 3.69 4.73 -3.71
N THR A 55 3.32 5.36 -2.59
CA THR A 55 2.56 4.68 -1.52
C THR A 55 1.18 4.23 -2.01
N VAL A 56 0.49 5.08 -2.78
CA VAL A 56 -0.81 4.73 -3.37
C VAL A 56 -0.66 3.59 -4.36
N ASP A 57 0.37 3.64 -5.21
CA ASP A 57 0.64 2.58 -6.18
C ASP A 57 0.94 1.24 -5.50
N PHE A 58 1.79 1.24 -4.46
CA PHE A 58 2.08 0.03 -3.68
C PHE A 58 0.84 -0.53 -2.98
N PHE A 59 0.02 0.33 -2.38
CA PHE A 59 -1.23 -0.11 -1.74
C PHE A 59 -2.15 -0.80 -2.74
N ASN A 60 -2.35 -0.20 -3.91
CA ASN A 60 -3.20 -0.76 -4.97
C ASN A 60 -2.67 -2.12 -5.45
N GLN A 61 -1.35 -2.23 -5.69
CA GLN A 61 -0.74 -3.49 -6.12
C GLN A 61 -0.87 -4.59 -5.06
N VAL A 62 -0.62 -4.27 -3.78
CA VAL A 62 -0.77 -5.22 -2.67
C VAL A 62 -2.22 -5.65 -2.49
N ASN A 63 -3.18 -4.74 -2.62
CA ASN A 63 -4.61 -5.06 -2.53
C ASN A 63 -5.05 -6.00 -3.64
N ILE A 64 -4.62 -5.77 -4.88
CA ILE A 64 -4.91 -6.66 -6.00
C ILE A 64 -4.33 -8.05 -5.74
N LEU A 65 -3.07 -8.12 -5.28
CA LEU A 65 -2.43 -9.37 -4.91
C LEU A 65 -3.20 -10.11 -3.81
N TYR A 66 -3.55 -9.40 -2.73
CA TYR A 66 -4.31 -9.98 -1.61
C TYR A 66 -5.72 -10.43 -2.03
N GLY A 67 -6.35 -9.71 -2.96
CA GLY A 67 -7.61 -10.09 -3.59
C GLY A 67 -7.57 -11.43 -4.33
N THR A 68 -6.39 -11.94 -4.69
CA THR A 68 -6.26 -13.31 -5.25
C THR A 68 -6.19 -14.40 -4.17
N LEU A 69 -5.96 -14.02 -2.90
CA LEU A 69 -5.74 -14.93 -1.77
C LEU A 69 -6.90 -14.98 -0.77
N THR A 70 -7.78 -13.97 -0.78
CA THR A 70 -8.91 -13.82 0.17
C THR A 70 -9.80 -15.06 0.28
N GLU A 71 -9.99 -15.83 -0.79
CA GLU A 71 -10.82 -17.05 -0.74
C GLU A 71 -10.15 -18.18 0.06
N PHE A 72 -8.82 -18.19 0.15
CA PHE A 72 -8.04 -19.21 0.85
C PHE A 72 -7.64 -18.77 2.27
N CYS A 73 -7.52 -17.46 2.49
CA CYS A 73 -7.15 -16.85 3.77
C CYS A 73 -8.41 -16.55 4.59
N THR A 74 -8.91 -17.57 5.29
CA THR A 74 -10.10 -17.47 6.15
C THR A 74 -9.70 -17.50 7.63
N SER A 75 -10.62 -17.15 8.53
CA SER A 75 -10.34 -17.25 9.97
C SER A 75 -10.06 -18.68 10.47
N SER A 76 -10.45 -19.72 9.73
CA SER A 76 -10.13 -21.11 10.07
C SER A 76 -8.77 -21.56 9.53
N THR A 77 -8.40 -21.13 8.31
CA THR A 77 -7.11 -21.48 7.68
C THR A 77 -5.96 -20.61 8.18
N CYS A 78 -6.23 -19.35 8.50
CA CYS A 78 -5.27 -18.38 8.99
C CYS A 78 -5.77 -17.73 10.31
N PRO A 79 -5.83 -18.48 11.41
CA PRO A 79 -6.44 -18.05 12.67
C PRO A 79 -5.67 -16.94 13.40
N THR A 80 -4.41 -16.70 13.01
CA THR A 80 -3.55 -15.64 13.54
C THR A 80 -2.74 -15.04 12.40
N MET A 81 -2.48 -13.73 12.45
CA MET A 81 -1.63 -13.07 11.46
C MET A 81 -0.15 -13.40 11.70
N THR A 82 0.48 -14.14 10.79
CA THR A 82 1.86 -14.61 10.93
C THR A 82 2.66 -14.45 9.63
N ALA A 83 3.99 -14.32 9.74
CA ALA A 83 4.92 -14.41 8.61
C ALA A 83 5.89 -15.57 8.86
N GLY A 84 5.41 -16.78 8.58
CA GLY A 84 6.09 -18.02 8.94
C GLY A 84 6.07 -18.29 10.45
N PRO A 85 6.80 -19.31 10.94
CA PRO A 85 6.69 -19.77 12.32
C PRO A 85 7.33 -18.84 13.36
N LYS A 86 8.09 -17.83 12.91
CA LYS A 86 8.90 -16.98 13.79
C LYS A 86 8.23 -15.66 14.16
N TYR A 87 7.31 -15.17 13.33
CA TYR A 87 6.74 -13.83 13.46
C TYR A 87 5.22 -13.90 13.52
N GLU A 88 4.67 -13.34 14.61
CA GLU A 88 3.25 -13.13 14.81
C GLU A 88 2.99 -11.63 14.92
N TYR A 89 1.98 -11.14 14.19
CA TYR A 89 1.56 -9.74 14.20
C TYR A 89 0.28 -9.59 15.02
N ARG A 90 0.23 -8.53 15.84
CA ARG A 90 -0.89 -8.24 16.74
C ARG A 90 -1.46 -6.87 16.42
N TRP A 91 -2.79 -6.79 16.39
CA TRP A 91 -3.51 -5.60 15.95
C TRP A 91 -3.73 -4.61 17.09
N ALA A 92 -3.51 -3.33 16.82
CA ALA A 92 -3.85 -2.22 17.71
C ALA A 92 -4.06 -0.98 16.86
N ASP A 93 -5.16 -0.25 17.09
CA ASP A 93 -5.43 1.04 16.44
C ASP A 93 -4.81 2.22 17.21
N GLY A 94 -4.28 1.97 18.42
CA GLY A 94 -3.73 2.99 19.31
C GLY A 94 -4.76 3.94 19.93
N VAL A 95 -6.06 3.76 19.64
CA VAL A 95 -7.15 4.61 20.13
C VAL A 95 -8.12 3.81 20.99
N THR A 96 -8.80 2.83 20.40
CA THR A 96 -9.78 1.98 21.11
C THR A 96 -9.10 0.72 21.67
N ILE A 97 -8.15 0.18 20.93
CA ILE A 97 -7.36 -1.00 21.25
C ILE A 97 -5.93 -0.51 21.52
N THR A 98 -5.68 -0.20 22.79
CA THR A 98 -4.36 0.25 23.27
C THR A 98 -3.41 -0.90 23.56
N LYS A 99 -3.93 -2.11 23.78
CA LYS A 99 -3.15 -3.33 23.97
C LYS A 99 -3.27 -4.21 22.72
N PRO A 100 -2.17 -4.60 22.07
CA PRO A 100 -2.21 -5.42 20.87
C PRO A 100 -2.95 -6.75 21.08
N ILE A 101 -3.98 -6.98 20.28
CA ILE A 101 -4.80 -8.19 20.31
C ILE A 101 -4.42 -9.15 19.19
N VAL A 102 -4.70 -10.44 19.41
CA VAL A 102 -4.60 -11.45 18.37
C VAL A 102 -5.90 -11.44 17.59
N VAL A 103 -5.78 -11.31 16.27
CA VAL A 103 -6.88 -11.43 15.32
C VAL A 103 -6.46 -12.39 14.21
N SER A 104 -7.44 -12.92 13.47
CA SER A 104 -7.14 -13.74 12.29
C SER A 104 -6.42 -12.92 11.22
N ALA A 105 -5.69 -13.59 10.34
CA ALA A 105 -4.99 -12.91 9.24
C ALA A 105 -5.93 -12.05 8.36
N PRO A 106 -7.12 -12.53 7.92
CA PRO A 106 -8.02 -11.67 7.16
C PRO A 106 -8.50 -10.45 7.95
N GLN A 107 -8.84 -10.63 9.24
CA GLN A 107 -9.26 -9.52 10.09
C GLN A 107 -8.13 -8.52 10.39
N TYR A 108 -6.87 -8.94 10.33
CA TYR A 108 -5.73 -8.03 10.49
C TYR A 108 -5.55 -7.12 9.27
N VAL A 109 -5.86 -7.63 8.07
CA VAL A 109 -5.65 -6.94 6.80
C VAL A 109 -6.84 -6.04 6.43
N GLU A 110 -8.05 -6.41 6.88
CA GLU A 110 -9.28 -5.60 6.82
C GLU A 110 -9.17 -4.26 7.57
#